data_AF-A0A7D6IAB2-F1
#
_entry.id   AF-A0A7D6IAB2-F1
#
_cell.length_a   1.000
_cell.length_b   1.000
_cell.length_c   1.000
_cell.angle_alpha   90.00
_cell.angle_beta   90.00
_cell.angle_gamma   90.00
#
_symmetry.space_group_name_H-M   'P 1'
#
loop_
_entity.id
_entity.type
_entity.pdbx_description
1 polymer ?
#
loop_
_entity_poly.entity_id
_entity_poly.type
_entity_poly.pdbx_seq_one_letter_code
_entity_poly.pdbx_strand_id
1 'polypeptide(L)'
;MSRLRKVFKQSRQAPFQFTKIHSPNQHQHAHDCNCGHKHVLSDDELQGNWRTQLAVIAAMGARPCSGALIVLLFSYVVGVYSWGIIAALMMALGTAITISGIALLVHSASHLAIRFSKWQGFNVNPYWSLGIMLIGGIVLVIAGLLMFQSVEIPQTMGSYIFGR
;
A
#
# COMPACT_ATOMS: atom_id res chain seq x y z
N MET A 1 -5.74 27.36 -16.86
CA MET A 1 -5.23 25.97 -16.81
C MET A 1 -4.28 25.65 -15.63
N SER A 2 -3.91 26.62 -14.77
CA SER A 2 -2.99 26.41 -13.63
C SER A 2 -3.65 25.91 -12.32
N ARG A 3 -4.98 26.02 -12.20
CA ARG A 3 -5.74 25.61 -11.00
C ARG A 3 -5.95 24.09 -10.90
N LEU A 4 -5.98 23.38 -12.03
CA LEU A 4 -6.27 21.94 -12.09
C LEU A 4 -5.11 21.08 -11.57
N ARG A 5 -3.85 21.52 -11.72
CA ARG A 5 -2.68 20.82 -11.15
C ARG A 5 -2.68 20.80 -9.62
N LYS A 6 -3.21 21.85 -8.96
CA LYS A 6 -3.25 21.92 -7.49
C LYS A 6 -4.21 20.88 -6.90
N VAL A 7 -5.32 20.60 -7.58
CA VAL A 7 -6.31 19.61 -7.12
C VAL A 7 -5.73 18.18 -7.20
N PHE A 8 -4.96 17.88 -8.24
CA PHE A 8 -4.32 16.57 -8.41
C PHE A 8 -3.23 16.28 -7.37
N LYS A 9 -2.60 17.32 -6.80
CA LYS A 9 -1.58 17.18 -5.75
C LYS A 9 -2.21 17.03 -4.37
N GLN A 10 -3.33 17.71 -4.12
CA GLN A 10 -4.06 17.67 -2.84
C GLN A 10 -4.72 16.31 -2.57
N SER A 11 -5.19 15.60 -3.61
CA SER A 11 -5.89 14.32 -3.45
C SER A 11 -4.98 13.12 -3.13
N ARG A 12 -3.65 13.26 -3.23
CA ARG A 12 -2.69 12.26 -2.70
C ARG A 12 -2.56 12.30 -1.18
N GLN A 13 -3.06 13.35 -0.54
CA GLN A 13 -2.95 13.57 0.90
C GLN A 13 -4.37 13.57 1.49
N ALA A 14 -4.95 12.40 1.67
CA ALA A 14 -5.94 12.21 2.72
C ALA A 14 -5.15 11.77 3.97
N PRO A 15 -4.67 12.70 4.81
CA PRO A 15 -4.01 12.31 6.05
C PRO A 15 -5.05 11.61 6.93
N PHE A 16 -4.72 10.40 7.37
CA PHE A 16 -5.33 9.86 8.58
C PHE A 16 -5.06 10.86 9.70
N GLN A 17 -6.08 11.64 10.06
CA GLN A 17 -6.04 12.57 11.18
C GLN A 17 -6.01 11.73 12.46
N PHE A 18 -4.81 11.37 12.92
CA PHE A 18 -4.61 10.81 14.23
C PHE A 18 -4.85 11.92 15.25
N THR A 19 -5.96 11.81 15.98
CA THR A 19 -6.34 12.74 17.04
C THR A 19 -5.19 12.89 18.04
N LYS A 20 -4.65 14.11 18.09
CA LYS A 20 -3.57 14.53 18.99
C LYS A 20 -4.06 14.46 20.43
N ILE A 21 -3.63 13.46 21.20
CA ILE A 21 -3.81 13.43 22.65
C ILE A 21 -2.89 14.52 23.23
N HIS A 22 -3.47 15.58 23.80
CA HIS A 22 -2.74 16.67 24.44
C HIS A 22 -2.15 16.16 25.76
N SER A 23 -0.82 16.01 25.81
CA SER A 23 -0.07 15.77 27.05
C SER A 23 0.66 17.08 27.42
N PRO A 24 0.34 17.73 28.55
CA PRO A 24 0.99 18.97 28.94
C PRO A 24 2.31 18.64 29.64
N ASN A 25 3.41 18.52 28.89
CA ASN A 25 4.71 18.84 29.46
C ASN A 25 5.68 19.31 28.37
N GLN A 26 6.00 20.59 28.47
CA GLN A 26 6.89 21.32 27.59
C GLN A 26 8.33 21.07 28.08
N HIS A 27 9.01 20.08 27.49
CA HIS A 27 10.44 19.88 27.70
C HIS A 27 11.23 20.47 26.53
N GLN A 28 11.91 21.57 26.81
CA GLN A 28 12.94 22.15 25.97
C GLN A 28 14.16 21.22 26.00
N HIS A 29 14.68 20.86 24.84
CA HIS A 29 15.98 20.18 24.74
C HIS A 29 16.93 21.03 23.88
N ALA A 30 17.93 21.58 24.55
CA ALA A 30 19.12 22.15 23.97
C ALA A 30 20.10 21.04 23.53
N HIS A 31 20.85 21.33 22.46
CA HIS A 31 22.15 20.78 22.04
C HIS A 31 22.41 19.26 22.13
N ASP A 32 22.69 18.64 20.97
CA ASP A 32 23.40 17.36 20.80
C ASP A 32 22.73 16.07 21.33
N CYS A 33 21.87 15.46 20.49
CA CYS A 33 21.53 14.03 20.58
C CYS A 33 21.23 13.45 19.18
N ASN A 34 22.17 12.65 18.66
CA ASN A 34 22.17 12.02 17.33
C ASN A 34 21.30 10.73 17.26
N CYS A 35 20.08 10.75 17.79
CA CYS A 35 19.16 9.59 17.76
C CYS A 35 17.87 9.90 17.00
N GLY A 36 17.93 9.76 15.66
CA GLY A 36 17.03 8.91 14.86
C GLY A 36 15.51 9.10 14.84
N HIS A 37 14.90 10.08 15.52
CA HIS A 37 13.45 10.24 15.52
C HIS A 37 12.94 11.13 14.37
N LYS A 38 12.99 10.62 13.13
CA LYS A 38 12.18 11.10 12.00
C LYS A 38 10.98 10.17 11.79
N HIS A 39 10.01 10.19 12.70
CA HIS A 39 8.78 9.39 12.59
C HIS A 39 7.61 10.16 11.96
N VAL A 40 7.90 10.74 10.79
CA VAL A 40 7.02 11.26 9.72
C VAL A 40 7.87 12.28 8.99
N LEU A 41 8.38 11.94 7.80
CA LEU A 41 8.91 12.95 6.89
C LEU A 41 7.70 13.80 6.49
N SER A 42 7.62 15.02 7.01
CA SER A 42 6.67 16.03 6.54
C SER A 42 6.82 16.22 5.03
N ASP A 43 5.71 16.40 4.32
CA ASP A 43 5.62 16.48 2.85
C ASP A 43 6.57 17.48 2.16
N ASP A 44 7.16 18.41 2.92
CA ASP A 44 8.17 19.36 2.44
C ASP A 44 9.57 18.74 2.27
N GLU A 45 9.95 17.74 3.07
CA GLU A 45 11.26 17.06 2.90
C GLU A 45 11.23 15.94 1.85
N LEU A 46 10.06 15.36 1.55
CA LEU A 46 9.91 14.42 0.43
C LEU A 46 10.05 15.10 -0.94
N GLN A 47 9.79 16.41 -1.04
CA GLN A 47 9.90 17.16 -2.29
C GLN A 47 11.34 17.63 -2.59
N GLY A 48 12.18 17.80 -1.57
CA GLY A 48 13.55 18.27 -1.74
C GLY A 48 14.54 17.19 -2.17
N ASN A 49 14.29 15.92 -1.82
CA ASN A 49 15.28 14.85 -2.00
C ASN A 49 14.75 13.77 -2.96
N TRP A 50 14.91 14.00 -4.26
CA TRP A 50 14.60 13.02 -5.32
C TRP A 50 15.22 11.65 -5.06
N ARG A 51 16.35 11.60 -4.33
CA ARG A 51 17.03 10.37 -3.91
C ARG A 51 16.19 9.58 -2.91
N THR A 52 15.51 10.24 -1.98
CA THR A 52 14.60 9.60 -1.01
C THR A 52 13.38 9.02 -1.72
N GLN A 53 12.80 9.76 -2.67
CA GLN A 53 11.70 9.24 -3.48
C GLN A 53 12.13 8.03 -4.32
N LEU A 54 13.32 8.07 -4.93
CA LEU A 54 13.87 6.95 -5.67
C LEU A 54 14.16 5.75 -4.78
N ALA A 55 14.63 5.97 -3.55
CA ALA A 55 14.86 4.92 -2.57
C ALA A 55 13.56 4.23 -2.13
N VAL A 56 12.47 4.97 -1.95
CA VAL A 56 11.15 4.39 -1.64
C VAL A 56 10.61 3.57 -2.81
N ILE A 57 10.71 4.08 -4.03
CA ILE A 57 10.29 3.35 -5.24
C ILE A 57 11.15 2.08 -5.42
N ALA A 58 12.46 2.19 -5.22
CA ALA A 58 13.38 1.06 -5.27
C ALA A 58 13.07 0.01 -4.20
N ALA A 59 12.75 0.43 -2.96
CA ALA A 59 12.37 -0.49 -1.89
C ALA A 59 11.05 -1.24 -2.20
N MET A 60 10.07 -0.55 -2.77
CA MET A 60 8.80 -1.19 -3.19
C MET A 60 9.00 -2.11 -4.40
N GLY A 61 9.85 -1.72 -5.36
CA GLY A 61 10.17 -2.51 -6.55
C GLY A 61 11.10 -3.69 -6.30
N ALA A 62 11.95 -3.62 -5.26
CA ALA A 62 12.85 -4.69 -4.84
C ALA A 62 12.13 -5.87 -4.17
N ARG A 63 10.81 -5.79 -4.00
CA ARG A 63 9.97 -6.94 -3.71
C ARG A 63 9.48 -7.51 -5.04
N PRO A 64 10.29 -8.29 -5.78
CA PRO A 64 9.78 -8.95 -6.97
C PRO A 64 8.58 -9.78 -6.52
N CYS A 65 7.45 -9.63 -7.20
CA CYS A 65 6.33 -10.53 -6.98
C CYS A 65 6.90 -11.94 -7.17
N SER A 66 6.98 -12.72 -6.11
CA SER A 66 7.74 -13.98 -6.08
C SER A 66 7.33 -14.91 -7.24
N GLY A 67 6.10 -14.79 -7.73
CA GLY A 67 5.61 -15.45 -8.93
C GLY A 67 6.31 -15.06 -10.25
N ALA A 68 6.67 -13.80 -10.49
CA ALA A 68 7.34 -13.40 -11.74
C ALA A 68 8.75 -14.00 -11.86
N LEU A 69 9.46 -14.13 -10.73
CA LEU A 69 10.76 -14.80 -10.71
C LEU A 69 10.65 -16.28 -11.04
N ILE A 70 9.63 -16.97 -10.51
CA ILE A 70 9.41 -18.40 -10.78
C ILE A 70 9.10 -18.62 -12.27
N VAL A 71 8.29 -17.76 -12.88
CA VAL A 71 7.97 -17.84 -14.32
C VAL A 71 9.19 -17.59 -15.19
N LEU A 72 10.03 -16.60 -14.85
CA LEU A 72 11.28 -16.33 -15.58
C LEU A 72 12.29 -17.46 -15.43
N LEU A 73 12.42 -18.03 -14.22
CA LEU A 73 13.32 -19.16 -13.96
C LEU A 73 12.88 -20.39 -14.76
N PHE A 74 11.59 -20.71 -14.79
CA PHE A 74 11.06 -21.83 -15.57
C PHE A 74 11.30 -21.63 -17.06
N SER A 75 11.03 -20.42 -17.58
CA SER A 75 11.25 -20.08 -18.98
C SER A 75 12.72 -20.17 -19.39
N TYR A 76 13.63 -19.82 -18.49
CA TYR A 76 15.08 -19.98 -18.67
C TYR A 76 15.47 -21.46 -18.80
N VAL A 77 14.91 -22.34 -17.95
CA VAL A 77 15.17 -23.79 -17.99
C VAL A 77 14.60 -24.46 -19.24
N VAL A 78 13.43 -24.01 -19.72
CA VAL A 78 12.79 -24.54 -20.94
C VAL A 78 13.43 -23.96 -22.22
N GLY A 79 14.32 -22.97 -22.11
CA GLY A 79 15.01 -22.34 -23.25
C GLY A 79 14.15 -21.33 -24.03
N VAL A 80 12.99 -20.94 -23.51
CA VAL A 80 12.00 -20.06 -24.17
C VAL A 80 11.89 -18.69 -23.49
N TYR A 81 13.02 -18.11 -23.13
CA TYR A 81 13.13 -16.89 -22.32
C TYR A 81 12.24 -15.72 -22.79
N SER A 82 12.09 -15.53 -24.11
CA SER A 82 11.25 -14.49 -24.70
C SER A 82 9.78 -14.55 -24.25
N TRP A 83 9.20 -15.74 -24.14
CA TRP A 83 7.83 -15.94 -23.66
C TRP A 83 7.68 -15.63 -22.18
N GLY A 84 8.73 -15.88 -21.39
CA GLY A 84 8.77 -15.52 -19.97
C GLY A 84 8.71 -14.01 -19.75
N ILE A 85 9.45 -13.24 -20.58
CA ILE A 85 9.42 -11.77 -20.53
C ILE A 85 8.01 -11.24 -20.86
N ILE A 86 7.36 -11.77 -21.90
CA ILE A 86 6.02 -11.36 -22.31
C ILE A 86 5.01 -11.62 -21.18
N ALA A 87 5.10 -12.77 -20.51
CA ALA A 87 4.24 -13.10 -19.36
C ALA A 87 4.46 -12.12 -18.19
N ALA A 88 5.71 -11.80 -17.87
CA ALA A 88 6.04 -10.83 -16.81
C ALA A 88 5.50 -9.42 -17.14
N LEU A 89 5.63 -8.99 -18.40
CA LEU A 89 5.09 -7.70 -18.87
C LEU A 89 3.56 -7.67 -18.78
N MET A 90 2.88 -8.75 -19.19
CA MET A 90 1.42 -8.83 -19.08
C MET A 90 0.93 -8.80 -17.63
N MET A 91 1.68 -9.42 -16.71
CA MET A 91 1.36 -9.35 -15.28
C MET A 91 1.52 -7.93 -14.71
N ALA A 92 2.59 -7.23 -15.09
CA ALA A 92 2.78 -5.82 -14.73
C ALA A 92 1.68 -4.92 -15.32
N LEU A 93 1.32 -5.13 -16.59
CA LEU A 93 0.24 -4.39 -17.24
C LEU A 93 -1.11 -4.63 -16.58
N GLY A 94 -1.44 -5.89 -16.25
CA GLY A 94 -2.70 -6.23 -15.58
C GLY A 94 -2.84 -5.52 -14.23
N THR A 95 -1.80 -5.56 -13.39
CA THR A 95 -1.82 -4.87 -12.09
C THR A 95 -1.90 -3.35 -12.24
N ALA A 96 -1.18 -2.75 -13.20
CA ALA A 96 -1.25 -1.32 -13.47
C ALA A 96 -2.66 -0.88 -13.91
N ILE A 97 -3.31 -1.65 -14.78
CA ILE A 97 -4.68 -1.39 -15.25
C ILE A 97 -5.66 -1.47 -14.08
N THR A 98 -5.59 -2.52 -13.25
CA THR A 98 -6.48 -2.67 -12.09
C THR A 98 -6.31 -1.52 -11.10
N ILE A 99 -5.06 -1.19 -10.72
CA ILE A 99 -4.78 -0.10 -9.78
C ILE A 99 -5.28 1.24 -10.34
N SER A 100 -5.07 1.51 -11.63
CA SER A 100 -5.55 2.72 -12.28
C SER A 100 -7.09 2.78 -12.30
N GLY A 101 -7.74 1.65 -12.58
CA GLY A 101 -9.20 1.54 -12.57
C GLY A 101 -9.79 1.83 -11.19
N ILE A 102 -9.25 1.21 -10.14
CA ILE A 102 -9.68 1.47 -8.76
C ILE A 102 -9.43 2.93 -8.37
N ALA A 103 -8.27 3.49 -8.72
CA ALA A 103 -7.94 4.88 -8.42
C ALA A 103 -8.93 5.87 -9.06
N LEU A 104 -9.30 5.67 -10.33
CA LEU A 104 -10.27 6.52 -11.03
C LEU A 104 -11.68 6.39 -10.44
N LEU A 105 -12.08 5.17 -10.08
CA LEU A 105 -13.38 4.90 -9.45
C LEU A 105 -13.48 5.60 -8.09
N VAL A 106 -12.48 5.41 -7.23
CA VAL A 106 -12.43 6.03 -5.88
C VAL A 106 -12.37 7.56 -5.99
N HIS A 107 -11.61 8.10 -6.94
CA HIS A 107 -11.53 9.55 -7.13
C HIS A 107 -12.88 10.14 -7.57
N SER A 108 -13.56 9.49 -8.52
CA SER A 108 -14.87 9.91 -9.01
C SER A 108 -15.92 9.83 -7.89
N ALA A 109 -15.92 8.73 -7.11
CA ALA A 109 -16.80 8.55 -5.98
C ALA A 109 -16.57 9.60 -4.88
N SER A 110 -15.32 9.93 -4.59
CA SER A 110 -14.96 10.96 -3.59
C SER A 110 -15.41 12.35 -4.03
N HIS A 111 -15.22 12.69 -5.31
CA HIS A 111 -15.66 13.97 -5.85
C HIS A 111 -17.19 14.10 -5.83
N LEU A 112 -17.89 12.99 -6.03
CA LEU A 112 -19.35 12.92 -5.91
C LEU A 112 -19.78 13.02 -4.43
N ALA A 113 -19.13 12.29 -3.53
CA ALA A 113 -19.38 12.31 -2.09
C ALA A 113 -19.21 13.70 -1.48
N ILE A 114 -18.17 14.46 -1.86
CA ILE A 114 -17.97 15.84 -1.38
C ILE A 114 -19.09 16.76 -1.88
N ARG A 115 -19.57 16.56 -3.12
CA ARG A 115 -20.66 17.36 -3.69
C ARG A 115 -22.00 17.05 -3.02
N PHE A 116 -22.26 15.77 -2.72
CA PHE A 116 -23.46 15.33 -2.00
C PHE A 116 -23.43 15.69 -0.51
N SER A 117 -22.26 15.64 0.14
CA SER A 117 -22.08 16.01 1.54
C SER A 117 -22.36 17.49 1.83
N LYS A 118 -22.30 18.36 0.81
CA LYS A 118 -22.71 19.77 0.93
C LYS A 118 -24.24 19.97 0.93
N TRP A 119 -24.99 19.01 0.40
CA TRP A 119 -26.46 19.06 0.30
C TRP A 119 -27.16 18.28 1.40
N GLN A 120 -26.55 17.18 1.83
CA GLN A 120 -27.07 16.36 2.91
C GLN A 120 -26.35 16.73 4.21
N GLY A 121 -27.02 17.53 5.04
CA GLY A 121 -26.81 17.56 6.49
C GLY A 121 -27.22 16.23 7.14
N PHE A 122 -26.80 15.12 6.56
CA PHE A 122 -27.12 13.78 7.02
C PHE A 122 -26.15 13.46 8.14
N ASN A 123 -26.69 13.44 9.36
CA ASN A 123 -26.01 13.04 10.57
C ASN A 123 -25.75 11.53 10.49
N VAL A 124 -24.81 11.10 9.64
CA VAL A 124 -24.35 9.71 9.59
C VAL A 124 -23.78 9.39 10.98
N ASN A 125 -24.43 8.47 11.68
CA ASN A 125 -24.02 8.09 13.02
C ASN A 125 -22.54 7.63 12.97
N PRO A 126 -21.60 8.27 13.71
CA PRO A 126 -20.16 8.03 13.58
C PRO A 126 -19.72 6.59 13.90
N TYR A 127 -20.60 5.78 14.47
CA TYR A 127 -20.39 4.34 14.68
C TYR A 127 -20.29 3.54 13.37
N TRP A 128 -20.93 3.98 12.28
CA TRP A 128 -20.97 3.20 11.04
C TRP A 128 -19.63 3.25 10.29
N SER A 129 -18.95 4.40 10.28
CA SER A 129 -17.60 4.52 9.68
C SER A 129 -16.55 3.72 10.45
N LEU A 130 -16.68 3.66 11.78
CA LEU A 130 -15.79 2.87 12.63
C LEU A 130 -15.90 1.37 12.34
N GLY A 131 -17.13 0.86 12.11
CA GLY A 131 -17.34 -0.55 11.78
C GLY A 131 -16.62 -0.99 10.51
N ILE A 132 -16.67 -0.18 9.45
CA ILE A 132 -16.05 -0.49 8.15
C ILE A 132 -14.52 -0.52 8.25
N MET A 133 -13.94 0.42 9.01
CA MET A 133 -12.50 0.50 9.22
C MET A 133 -11.96 -0.70 10.02
N LEU A 134 -12.73 -1.15 11.02
CA LEU A 134 -12.39 -2.32 11.84
C LEU A 134 -12.44 -3.62 11.01
N ILE A 135 -13.48 -3.77 10.18
CA ILE A 135 -13.62 -4.91 9.26
C ILE A 135 -12.45 -4.95 8.27
N GLY A 136 -12.07 -3.81 7.68
CA GLY A 136 -10.92 -3.73 6.78
C GLY A 136 -9.60 -4.18 7.45
N GLY A 137 -9.37 -3.74 8.69
CA GLY A 137 -8.21 -4.17 9.49
C GLY A 137 -8.22 -5.67 9.78
N ILE A 138 -9.37 -6.23 10.19
CA ILE A 138 -9.53 -7.66 10.47
C ILE A 138 -9.23 -8.49 9.22
N VAL A 139 -9.76 -8.09 8.05
CA VAL A 139 -9.51 -8.79 6.78
C VAL A 139 -8.01 -8.78 6.43
N LEU A 140 -7.31 -7.66 6.64
CA LEU A 140 -5.86 -7.55 6.43
C LEU A 140 -5.07 -8.46 7.39
N VAL A 141 -5.46 -8.53 8.66
CA VAL A 141 -4.82 -9.42 9.65
C VAL A 141 -5.05 -10.89 9.26
N ILE A 142 -6.27 -11.27 8.89
CA ILE A 142 -6.59 -12.64 8.44
C ILE A 142 -5.77 -13.00 7.20
N ALA A 143 -5.68 -12.11 6.21
CA ALA A 143 -4.87 -12.34 5.01
C ALA A 143 -3.37 -12.52 5.35
N GLY A 144 -2.86 -11.74 6.30
CA GLY A 144 -1.49 -11.90 6.81
C GLY A 144 -1.27 -13.24 7.50
N LEU A 145 -2.22 -13.67 8.34
CA LEU A 145 -2.18 -14.97 9.02
C LEU A 145 -2.25 -16.15 8.03
N LEU A 146 -3.10 -16.07 7.00
CA LEU A 146 -3.18 -17.08 5.94
C LEU A 146 -1.86 -17.21 5.16
N MET A 147 -1.20 -16.08 4.88
CA MET A 147 0.14 -16.11 4.29
C MET A 147 1.16 -16.75 5.24
N PHE A 148 1.09 -16.46 6.55
CA PHE A 148 1.99 -17.06 7.55
C PHE A 148 1.83 -18.58 7.63
N GLN A 149 0.59 -19.08 7.60
CA GLN A 149 0.32 -20.53 7.56
C GLN A 149 0.82 -21.18 6.27
N SER A 150 0.90 -20.44 5.16
CA SER A 150 1.46 -20.95 3.90
C SER A 150 2.98 -21.18 3.96
N VAL A 151 3.67 -20.53 4.90
CA VAL A 151 5.11 -20.75 5.16
C VAL A 151 5.32 -22.06 5.92
N GLU A 152 4.33 -22.48 6.72
CA GLU A 152 4.31 -23.76 7.43
C GLU A 152 3.76 -24.86 6.51
N ILE A 153 4.45 -25.19 5.43
CA ILE A 153 4.09 -26.36 4.60
C ILE A 153 4.19 -27.60 5.51
N PRO A 154 3.09 -28.25 5.90
CA PRO A 154 3.17 -29.48 6.65
C PRO A 154 3.63 -30.54 5.64
N GLN A 155 4.90 -30.93 5.73
CA GLN A 155 5.46 -32.11 5.07
C GLN A 155 4.73 -33.41 5.51
N THR A 156 3.77 -33.30 6.42
CA THR A 156 2.93 -34.35 7.00
C THR A 156 2.07 -35.08 5.97
N MET A 157 2.00 -34.59 4.73
CA MET A 157 1.23 -35.21 3.64
C MET A 157 2.04 -36.13 2.71
N GLY A 158 3.38 -36.22 2.88
CA GLY A 158 4.25 -37.10 2.07
C GLY A 158 4.63 -38.41 2.75
N SER A 159 4.55 -38.48 4.09
CA SER A 159 4.97 -39.64 4.88
C SER A 159 3.97 -40.80 4.88
N TYR A 160 2.71 -40.60 4.46
CA TYR A 160 1.73 -41.67 4.31
C TYR A 160 1.61 -42.24 2.88
N ILE A 161 2.28 -41.63 1.88
CA ILE A 161 2.29 -42.14 0.49
C ILE A 161 3.56 -42.94 0.19
N PHE A 162 4.70 -42.64 0.83
CA PHE A 162 5.98 -43.34 0.62
C PHE A 162 6.33 -44.34 1.75
N GLY A 163 5.31 -45.00 2.29
CA GLY A 163 5.40 -45.95 3.41
C GLY A 163 4.92 -47.36 3.07
N ARG A 164 4.90 -47.74 1.79
CA ARG A 164 4.67 -49.10 1.33
C ARG A 164 5.33 -49.37 -0.01
#